data_AF-A0A832D889-F1
#
_entry.id   AF-A0A832D889-F1
#
_cell.length_a   1.000
_cell.length_b   1.000
_cell.length_c   1.000
_cell.angle_alpha   90.00
_cell.angle_beta   90.00
_cell.angle_gamma   90.00
#
_symmetry.space_group_name_H-M   'P 1'
#
loop_
_entity.id
_entity.type
_entity.pdbx_description
1 polymer ?
#
loop_
_entity_poly.entity_id
_entity_poly.type
_entity_poly.pdbx_seq_one_letter_code
_entity_poly.pdbx_strand_id
1 'polypeptide(L)'
;MKIVNLNPDVEIGASAWLLEMDGYRLLLDSGMHPKWEGLQGAPLFDRVEGGEVDAIVVSHCHHDHVGTLPVALRYFPGAMVFMTELNFCVAPRVLHNSVNVMVRRAVEMGIKEYPLYSHDDVDGGNETCASIQIQSAICWQG
;
A
#
# COMPACT_ATOMS: atom_id res chain seq x y z
N MET A 1 -9.98 20.35 4.24
CA MET A 1 -9.05 19.45 3.53
C MET A 1 -7.72 19.43 4.27
N LYS A 2 -7.21 18.24 4.61
CA LYS A 2 -5.90 18.02 5.23
C LYS A 2 -5.14 17.00 4.38
N ILE A 3 -3.86 17.25 4.13
CA ILE A 3 -2.98 16.35 3.38
C ILE A 3 -1.75 16.09 4.25
N VAL A 4 -1.40 14.83 4.45
CA VAL A 4 -0.25 14.43 5.28
C VAL A 4 0.62 13.46 4.49
N ASN A 5 1.91 13.76 4.38
CA ASN A 5 2.90 12.83 3.86
C ASN A 5 3.21 11.77 4.94
N LEU A 6 3.06 10.50 4.61
CA LEU A 6 3.35 9.37 5.50
C LEU A 6 4.71 8.72 5.20
N ASN A 7 5.47 9.21 4.22
CA ASN A 7 6.85 8.78 3.99
C ASN A 7 7.69 9.06 5.26
N PRO A 8 8.39 8.04 5.82
CA PRO A 8 9.27 8.23 6.98
C PRO A 8 10.55 9.03 6.66
N ASP A 9 10.88 9.19 5.39
CA ASP A 9 12.11 9.81 4.90
C ASP A 9 11.82 11.10 4.12
N VAL A 10 12.87 11.88 3.88
CA VAL A 10 12.88 13.06 2.98
C VAL A 10 13.19 12.68 1.53
N GLU A 11 13.73 11.48 1.30
CA GLU A 11 14.04 10.95 -0.03
C GLU A 11 12.83 10.30 -0.74
N ILE A 12 13.01 9.99 -2.03
CA ILE A 12 12.01 9.30 -2.87
C ILE A 12 11.90 7.84 -2.46
N GLY A 13 10.69 7.42 -2.10
CA GLY A 13 10.35 6.05 -1.69
C GLY A 13 9.11 6.05 -0.80
N ALA A 14 8.64 4.87 -0.39
CA ALA A 14 7.53 4.72 0.57
C ALA A 14 6.35 5.66 0.31
N SER A 15 5.95 5.82 -0.97
CA SER A 15 4.91 6.77 -1.34
C SER A 15 3.61 6.42 -0.64
N ALA A 16 3.11 7.35 0.17
CA ALA A 16 1.87 7.24 0.89
C ALA A 16 1.45 8.62 1.38
N TRP A 17 0.23 9.03 1.06
CA TRP A 17 -0.33 10.30 1.49
C TRP A 17 -1.71 10.09 2.08
N LEU A 18 -1.94 10.61 3.28
CA LEU A 18 -3.28 10.69 3.84
C LEU A 18 -3.96 11.97 3.34
N LEU A 19 -5.12 11.82 2.73
CA LEU A 19 -6.00 12.91 2.32
C LEU A 19 -7.29 12.84 3.15
N GLU A 20 -7.58 13.90 3.91
CA GLU A 20 -8.84 14.03 4.66
C GLU A 20 -9.67 15.18 4.09
N MET A 21 -10.89 14.89 3.65
CA MET A 21 -11.79 15.86 3.03
C MET A 21 -13.25 15.49 3.25
N ASP A 22 -14.07 16.45 3.68
CA ASP A 22 -15.52 16.30 3.86
C ASP A 22 -15.96 15.09 4.71
N GLY A 23 -15.16 14.75 5.72
CA GLY A 23 -15.39 13.61 6.61
C GLY A 23 -14.82 12.28 6.10
N TYR A 24 -14.32 12.24 4.87
CA TYR A 24 -13.69 11.06 4.26
C TYR A 24 -12.17 11.10 4.35
N ARG A 25 -11.55 9.93 4.34
CA ARG A 25 -10.12 9.69 4.49
C ARG A 25 -9.62 8.72 3.45
N LEU A 26 -8.75 9.20 2.57
CA LEU A 26 -8.13 8.40 1.51
C LEU A 26 -6.65 8.22 1.80
N LEU A 27 -6.14 7.01 1.60
CA LEU A 27 -4.72 6.74 1.49
C LEU A 27 -4.34 6.73 0.01
N LEU A 28 -3.47 7.63 -0.42
CA LEU A 28 -2.94 7.65 -1.78
C LEU A 28 -1.60 6.92 -1.79
N ASP A 29 -1.54 5.79 -2.50
CA ASP A 29 -0.42 4.85 -2.56
C ASP A 29 -0.03 4.20 -1.22
N SER A 30 0.69 3.08 -1.31
CA SER A 30 1.27 2.34 -0.19
C SER A 30 2.58 1.69 -0.64
N GLY A 31 3.64 2.49 -0.68
CA GLY A 31 4.95 2.10 -1.18
C GLY A 31 5.90 1.45 -0.19
N MET A 32 6.98 0.83 -0.68
CA MET A 32 8.16 0.47 0.11
C MET A 32 9.33 1.39 -0.25
N HIS A 33 10.11 1.83 0.73
CA HIS A 33 11.30 2.61 0.47
C HIS A 33 12.42 1.72 -0.11
N PRO A 34 13.07 2.09 -1.24
CA PRO A 34 13.98 1.21 -1.95
C PRO A 34 15.31 0.94 -1.22
N LYS A 35 15.68 1.80 -0.26
CA LYS A 35 16.95 1.70 0.49
C LYS A 35 16.80 1.14 1.91
N TRP A 36 15.58 1.05 2.43
CA TRP A 36 15.31 0.63 3.81
C TRP A 36 14.70 -0.76 3.83
N GLU A 37 15.02 -1.54 4.86
CA GLU A 37 14.54 -2.92 4.99
C GLU A 37 13.53 -3.08 6.13
N GLY A 38 12.62 -4.04 6.04
CA GLY A 38 11.63 -4.29 7.08
C GLY A 38 10.63 -3.14 7.21
N LEU A 39 10.04 -2.99 8.39
CA LEU A 39 9.02 -1.96 8.66
C LEU A 39 9.57 -0.53 8.59
N GLN A 40 10.88 -0.33 8.73
CA GLN A 40 11.48 1.00 8.63
C GLN A 40 11.37 1.59 7.21
N GLY A 41 11.19 0.74 6.19
CA GLY A 41 10.93 1.17 4.81
C GLY A 41 9.45 1.36 4.49
N ALA A 42 8.55 1.07 5.43
CA ALA A 42 7.12 1.24 5.23
C ALA A 42 6.66 2.67 5.57
N PRO A 43 5.51 3.11 5.03
CA PRO A 43 4.88 4.36 5.45
C PRO A 43 4.51 4.35 6.93
N LEU A 44 4.42 5.55 7.50
CA LEU A 44 4.07 5.78 8.90
C LEU A 44 2.56 5.63 9.13
N PHE A 45 2.00 4.44 8.90
CA PHE A 45 0.55 4.16 9.04
C PHE A 45 0.02 4.47 10.44
N ASP A 46 0.83 4.30 11.48
CA ASP A 46 0.49 4.65 12.87
C ASP A 46 0.15 6.14 13.07
N ARG A 47 0.54 7.02 12.14
CA ARG A 47 0.20 8.45 12.18
C ARG A 47 -1.23 8.75 11.73
N VAL A 48 -1.94 7.77 11.18
CA VAL A 48 -3.36 7.93 10.83
C VAL A 48 -4.18 7.84 12.11
N GLU A 49 -4.43 8.99 12.74
CA GLU A 49 -5.21 9.10 13.98
C GLU A 49 -6.59 8.45 13.83
N GLY A 50 -6.98 7.56 14.75
CA GLY A 50 -8.24 6.83 14.67
C GLY A 50 -8.16 5.51 13.88
N GLY A 51 -7.04 5.24 13.20
CA GLY A 51 -6.72 3.90 12.68
C GLY A 51 -7.55 3.43 11.49
N GLU A 52 -8.24 4.34 10.80
CA GLU A 52 -9.12 3.98 9.67
C GLU A 52 -8.95 4.95 8.50
N VAL A 53 -8.98 4.38 7.30
CA VAL A 53 -9.19 5.09 6.03
C VAL A 53 -10.33 4.41 5.29
N ASP A 54 -11.09 5.19 4.54
CA ASP A 54 -12.23 4.74 3.75
C ASP A 54 -11.78 3.95 2.52
N ALA A 55 -10.72 4.42 1.88
CA ALA A 55 -10.19 3.79 0.70
C ALA A 55 -8.70 4.06 0.48
N ILE A 56 -8.06 3.15 -0.27
CA ILE A 56 -6.70 3.24 -0.74
C ILE A 56 -6.73 3.42 -2.25
N VAL A 57 -6.09 4.45 -2.80
CA VAL A 57 -6.01 4.69 -4.23
C VAL A 57 -4.57 4.49 -4.70
N VAL A 58 -4.35 3.51 -5.58
CA VAL A 58 -3.01 3.21 -6.13
C VAL A 58 -2.84 3.87 -7.49
N SER A 59 -1.85 4.76 -7.58
CA SER A 59 -1.54 5.51 -8.79
C SER A 59 -0.94 4.63 -9.89
N HIS A 60 0.08 3.82 -9.57
CA HIS A 60 0.75 2.91 -10.49
C HIS A 60 1.52 1.81 -9.75
N CYS A 61 1.98 0.79 -10.49
CA CYS A 61 2.56 -0.43 -9.90
C CYS A 61 4.09 -0.45 -9.87
N HIS A 62 4.73 0.62 -9.42
CA HIS A 62 6.11 0.52 -8.95
C HIS A 62 6.13 0.14 -7.45
N HIS A 63 7.20 -0.52 -7.02
CA HIS A 63 7.31 -1.05 -5.65
C HIS A 63 7.27 0.04 -4.58
N ASP A 64 7.76 1.23 -4.89
CA ASP A 64 7.69 2.43 -4.05
C ASP A 64 6.30 3.10 -4.02
N HIS A 65 5.31 2.54 -4.70
CA HIS A 65 3.90 2.98 -4.65
C HIS A 65 2.93 1.87 -4.23
N VAL A 66 3.27 0.59 -4.40
CA VAL A 66 2.40 -0.55 -4.06
C VAL A 66 3.03 -1.54 -3.08
N GLY A 67 4.33 -1.46 -2.83
CA GLY A 67 5.13 -2.49 -2.15
C GLY A 67 4.77 -2.75 -0.69
N THR A 68 3.92 -1.94 -0.06
CA THR A 68 3.40 -2.16 1.29
C THR A 68 1.88 -2.30 1.33
N LEU A 69 1.20 -2.42 0.19
CA LEU A 69 -0.27 -2.49 0.15
C LEU A 69 -0.86 -3.59 1.07
N PRO A 70 -0.33 -4.84 1.13
CA PRO A 70 -0.82 -5.84 2.09
C PRO A 70 -0.61 -5.44 3.56
N VAL A 71 0.43 -4.64 3.86
CA VAL A 71 0.64 -4.09 5.20
C VAL A 71 -0.42 -3.02 5.50
N ALA A 72 -0.67 -2.10 4.57
CA ALA A 72 -1.72 -1.09 4.72
C ALA A 72 -3.11 -1.71 4.94
N LEU A 73 -3.44 -2.79 4.24
CA LEU A 73 -4.71 -3.52 4.43
C LEU A 73 -4.87 -4.15 5.82
N ARG A 74 -3.76 -4.45 6.52
CA ARG A 74 -3.82 -4.89 7.93
C ARG A 74 -4.05 -3.74 8.89
N TYR A 75 -3.52 -2.56 8.57
CA TYR A 75 -3.79 -1.34 9.33
C TYR A 75 -5.22 -0.83 9.11
N PHE A 76 -5.72 -0.97 7.89
CA PHE A 76 -7.01 -0.42 7.45
C PHE A 76 -7.88 -1.51 6.83
N PRO A 77 -8.36 -2.49 7.63
CA PRO A 77 -9.07 -3.67 7.10
C PRO A 77 -10.43 -3.35 6.45
N GLY A 78 -11.02 -2.20 6.74
CA GLY A 78 -12.26 -1.73 6.11
C GLY A 78 -12.05 -0.98 4.79
N ALA A 79 -10.81 -0.69 4.41
CA ALA A 79 -10.53 0.16 3.26
C ALA A 79 -10.75 -0.58 1.94
N MET A 80 -11.49 0.04 1.02
CA MET A 80 -11.54 -0.42 -0.36
C MET A 80 -10.29 0.00 -1.14
N VAL A 81 -9.74 -0.86 -1.97
CA VAL A 81 -8.60 -0.52 -2.83
C VAL A 81 -9.07 -0.18 -4.23
N PHE A 82 -8.61 0.94 -4.74
CA PHE A 82 -8.95 1.49 -6.04
C PHE A 82 -7.70 1.60 -6.90
N MET A 83 -7.73 0.98 -8.09
CA MET A 83 -6.64 1.08 -9.05
C MET A 83 -7.14 0.87 -10.48
N THR A 84 -6.37 1.25 -11.48
CA THR A 84 -6.75 0.98 -12.88
C THR A 84 -6.75 -0.52 -13.18
N GLU A 85 -7.47 -0.94 -14.21
CA GLU A 85 -7.50 -2.35 -14.65
C GLU A 85 -6.10 -2.91 -14.95
N LEU A 86 -5.23 -2.09 -15.56
CA LEU A 86 -3.83 -2.48 -15.81
C LEU A 86 -3.06 -2.65 -14.50
N ASN A 87 -3.25 -1.75 -13.53
CA ASN A 87 -2.62 -1.87 -12.22
C ASN A 87 -3.10 -3.13 -11.48
N PHE A 88 -4.39 -3.46 -11.56
CA PHE A 88 -4.96 -4.67 -10.95
C PHE A 88 -4.26 -5.95 -11.44
N CYS A 89 -3.91 -6.01 -12.73
CA CYS A 89 -3.17 -7.14 -13.28
C CYS A 89 -1.68 -7.18 -12.89
N VAL A 90 -1.07 -6.02 -12.64
CA VAL A 90 0.39 -5.89 -12.44
C VAL A 90 0.79 -5.90 -10.97
N ALA A 91 -0.02 -5.30 -10.09
CA ALA A 91 0.26 -5.20 -8.66
C ALA A 91 0.55 -6.57 -8.00
N PRO A 92 -0.25 -7.64 -8.22
CA PRO A 92 0.04 -8.94 -7.62
C PRO A 92 1.39 -9.50 -8.04
N ARG A 93 1.83 -9.28 -9.28
CA ARG A 93 3.14 -9.73 -9.78
C ARG A 93 4.30 -9.03 -9.06
N VAL A 94 4.17 -7.71 -8.88
CA VAL A 94 5.15 -6.91 -8.12
C VAL A 94 5.21 -7.39 -6.68
N LEU A 95 4.05 -7.63 -6.06
CA LEU A 95 3.94 -8.04 -4.67
C LEU A 95 4.45 -9.46 -4.43
N HIS A 96 4.09 -10.44 -5.25
CA HIS A 96 4.65 -11.81 -5.14
C HIS A 96 6.17 -11.82 -5.34
N ASN A 97 6.71 -11.01 -6.26
CA ASN A 97 8.15 -10.87 -6.40
C ASN A 97 8.78 -10.27 -5.13
N SER A 98 8.12 -9.27 -4.53
CA SER A 98 8.54 -8.69 -3.25
C SER A 98 8.59 -9.74 -2.13
N VAL A 99 7.60 -10.65 -2.04
CA VAL A 99 7.64 -11.78 -1.07
C VAL A 99 8.90 -12.62 -1.25
N ASN A 100 9.20 -13.05 -2.49
CA ASN A 100 10.41 -13.84 -2.78
C ASN A 100 11.70 -13.12 -2.39
N VAL A 101 11.80 -11.81 -2.70
CA VAL A 101 12.95 -10.99 -2.34
C VAL A 101 13.09 -10.86 -0.83
N MET A 102 12.00 -10.59 -0.11
CA MET A 102 12.01 -10.48 1.35
C MET A 102 12.42 -11.78 2.02
N VAL A 103 11.86 -12.93 1.59
CA VAL A 103 12.24 -14.26 2.12
C VAL A 103 13.73 -14.51 1.93
N ARG A 104 14.28 -14.18 0.76
CA ARG A 104 15.72 -14.32 0.48
C ARG A 104 16.55 -13.40 1.38
N ARG A 105 16.17 -12.13 1.49
CA ARG A 105 16.86 -11.14 2.34
C ARG A 105 16.78 -11.49 3.83
N ALA A 106 15.69 -12.10 4.29
CA ALA A 106 15.56 -12.57 5.67
C ALA A 106 16.69 -13.53 6.04
N VAL A 107 17.03 -14.46 5.14
CA VAL A 107 18.11 -15.43 5.33
C VAL A 107 19.48 -14.78 5.15
N GLU A 108 19.67 -14.02 4.06
CA GLU A 108 20.99 -13.46 3.71
C GLU A 108 21.45 -12.36 4.69
N MET A 109 20.52 -11.59 5.24
CA MET A 109 20.82 -10.42 6.08
C MET A 109 20.34 -10.57 7.53
N GLY A 110 19.67 -11.67 7.88
CA GLY A 110 19.17 -11.93 9.23
C GLY A 110 18.03 -11.00 9.67
N ILE A 111 17.24 -10.49 8.73
CA ILE A 111 16.11 -9.58 8.99
C ILE A 111 14.92 -10.39 9.50
N LYS A 112 14.55 -10.22 10.77
CA LYS A 112 13.53 -11.05 11.45
C LYS A 112 12.10 -10.70 11.05
N GLU A 113 11.89 -9.45 10.66
CA GLU A 113 10.60 -8.89 10.26
C GLU A 113 10.14 -9.40 8.89
N TYR A 114 11.06 -9.96 8.09
CA TYR A 114 10.74 -10.46 6.76
C TYR A 114 10.26 -11.92 6.75
N PRO A 115 9.33 -12.24 5.83
CA PRO A 115 8.65 -11.32 4.92
C PRO A 115 7.54 -10.52 5.62
N LEU A 116 7.32 -9.27 5.20
CA LEU A 116 6.27 -8.42 5.77
C LEU A 116 4.87 -8.96 5.49
N TYR A 117 4.71 -9.70 4.40
CA TYR A 117 3.47 -10.36 3.97
C TYR A 117 3.82 -11.60 3.12
N SER A 118 2.89 -12.53 3.03
CA SER A 118 3.00 -13.81 2.33
C SER A 118 2.36 -13.77 0.94
N HIS A 119 2.50 -14.84 0.17
CA HIS A 119 1.76 -14.98 -1.10
C HIS A 119 0.23 -15.02 -0.86
N ASP A 120 -0.21 -15.70 0.21
CA ASP A 120 -1.63 -15.79 0.57
C ASP A 120 -2.23 -14.42 0.91
N ASP A 121 -1.45 -13.53 1.55
CA ASP A 121 -1.88 -12.15 1.81
C ASP A 121 -2.08 -11.36 0.50
N VAL A 122 -1.24 -11.61 -0.52
CA VAL A 122 -1.35 -10.97 -1.83
C VAL A 122 -2.58 -11.49 -2.58
N ASP A 123 -2.82 -12.79 -2.53
CA ASP A 123 -3.97 -13.42 -3.19
C ASP A 123 -5.30 -13.00 -2.54
N GLY A 124 -5.35 -12.97 -1.20
CA GLY A 124 -6.53 -12.54 -0.45
C GLY A 124 -6.86 -11.05 -0.61
N GLY A 125 -5.85 -10.19 -0.80
CA GLY A 125 -6.05 -8.76 -1.00
C GLY A 125 -6.88 -8.40 -2.25
N ASN A 126 -6.90 -9.27 -3.27
CA ASN A 126 -7.67 -9.04 -4.50
C ASN A 126 -9.18 -8.92 -4.26
N GLU A 127 -9.72 -9.52 -3.20
CA GLU A 127 -11.15 -9.47 -2.87
C GLU A 127 -11.62 -8.06 -2.46
N THR A 128 -10.69 -7.20 -2.03
CA THR A 128 -10.96 -5.82 -1.59
C THR A 128 -10.65 -4.77 -2.66
N CYS A 129 -10.20 -5.22 -3.85
CA CYS A 129 -9.75 -4.36 -4.93
C CYS A 129 -10.85 -4.15 -5.99
N ALA A 130 -11.14 -2.88 -6.29
CA ALA A 130 -12.00 -2.46 -7.39
C ALA A 130 -11.17 -1.85 -8.52
N SER A 131 -11.35 -2.37 -9.74
CA SER A 131 -10.74 -1.81 -10.94
C SER A 131 -11.51 -0.59 -11.45
N ILE A 132 -10.77 0.41 -11.92
CA ILE A 132 -11.32 1.68 -12.38
C ILE A 132 -10.92 1.93 -13.83
N GLN A 133 -11.89 2.37 -14.62
CA GLN A 133 -11.65 2.85 -15.98
C GLN A 133 -11.14 4.29 -15.96
N ILE A 134 -10.18 4.60 -16.82
CA ILE A 134 -9.67 5.97 -16.95
C ILE A 134 -10.82 6.88 -17.41
N GLN A 135 -10.89 8.11 -16.87
CA GLN A 135 -11.94 9.10 -17.15
C GLN A 135 -13.36 8.68 -16.72
N SER A 136 -13.52 7.71 -15.83
CA SER A 136 -14.80 7.43 -15.18
C SER A 136 -14.92 8.13 -13.81
N ALA A 137 -16.16 8.45 -13.43
CA ALA A 137 -16.49 8.82 -12.06
C ALA A 137 -16.93 7.57 -11.30
N ILE A 138 -16.54 7.47 -10.03
CA ILE A 138 -16.98 6.42 -9.12
C ILE A 138 -17.90 7.06 -8.09
N CYS A 139 -19.10 6.50 -7.97
CA CYS A 139 -20.00 6.82 -6.86
C CYS A 139 -19.84 5.73 -5.81
N TRP A 140 -18.96 5.95 -4.85
CA TRP A 140 -18.72 5.05 -3.72
C TRP A 140 -19.67 5.44 -2.57
N GLN A 141 -20.39 4.46 -2.02
CA GLN A 141 -21.48 4.72 -1.06
C GLN A 141 -21.14 4.48 0.42
N GLY A 142 -19.88 4.15 0.74
CA GLY A 142 -19.50 3.76 2.10
C GLY A 142 -19.87 2.31 2.39
#